data_AF-A0A6A6JVA1-F1
#
_entry.id   AF-A0A6A6JVA1-F1
#
_cell.length_a   1.000
_cell.length_b   1.000
_cell.length_c   1.000
_cell.angle_alpha   90.00
_cell.angle_beta   90.00
_cell.angle_gamma   90.00
#
_symmetry.space_group_name_H-M   'P 1'
#
loop_
_entity.id
_entity.type
_entity.pdbx_description
1 polymer ?
#
loop_
_entity_poly.entity_id
_entity_poly.type
_entity_poly.pdbx_seq_one_letter_code
_entity_poly.pdbx_strand_id
1 'polypeptide(L)'
;MRQLLPLSQRTTDGQRIAICGSVKIENPLLLIARGQGVTVLELLNTFLHTLTNTPWNVPFLHTNDEAASVFPLSEEINAQLKYDPKRLSIISYLYGMCCTFNAVTDILLPFTESAATVPYEPYYPGAEPDQKGNCHCGQPRPWRAKMHLLRCARKHKIALAEANFVQVEPFQCLWKSCSSATWNTEPVALPPGNAMKAVMHVTEHVSSAESHCLWDGCRTPVRNVIELHRHLEEAHNVFTTLTVPTKAHFCIECKQWKESDLDWYMHAVHHTTAPGKLCGQVTVNGILAAPGRCPYCMKDGIYTQFDHTQTFLRHVQRHITAAEATSTSLTCPHPSCETGELDTRTIKRHIEDVHGIRLSAL
;
A
#
# COMPACT_ATOMS: atom_id res chain seq x y z
N MET A 1 46.56 -28.62 69.17
CA MET A 1 46.99 -28.85 67.76
C MET A 1 47.42 -27.50 67.20
N ARG A 2 48.72 -27.15 67.29
CA ARG A 2 49.72 -27.13 66.19
C ARG A 2 49.23 -26.38 64.94
N GLN A 3 49.90 -25.42 64.31
CA GLN A 3 51.17 -24.67 64.48
C GLN A 3 51.22 -23.68 63.29
N LEU A 4 51.77 -22.47 63.51
CA LEU A 4 52.63 -21.62 62.65
C LEU A 4 52.33 -21.33 61.14
N LEU A 5 52.56 -20.04 60.78
CA LEU A 5 52.79 -19.40 59.44
C LEU A 5 53.92 -20.08 58.60
N PRO A 6 54.38 -19.64 57.37
CA PRO A 6 54.08 -18.44 56.53
C PRO A 6 54.11 -18.60 54.95
N LEU A 7 53.87 -17.47 54.26
CA LEU A 7 54.39 -16.91 52.98
C LEU A 7 55.07 -17.75 51.86
N SER A 8 54.79 -17.26 50.62
CA SER A 8 55.69 -17.07 49.46
C SER A 8 55.79 -18.17 48.39
N GLN A 9 55.44 -17.85 47.13
CA GLN A 9 56.40 -17.63 46.02
C GLN A 9 55.70 -17.19 44.71
N ARG A 10 56.35 -16.27 43.98
CA ARG A 10 56.09 -15.91 42.57
C ARG A 10 56.54 -17.05 41.66
N THR A 11 55.94 -17.19 40.47
CA THR A 11 56.66 -17.29 39.17
C THR A 11 55.70 -17.37 37.95
N THR A 12 56.00 -16.51 36.98
CA THR A 12 55.95 -16.65 35.50
C THR A 12 54.70 -17.07 34.71
N ASP A 13 54.28 -16.14 33.85
CA ASP A 13 53.87 -16.25 32.45
C ASP A 13 53.44 -17.60 31.86
N GLY A 14 52.27 -17.58 31.23
CA GLY A 14 51.74 -18.67 30.41
C GLY A 14 50.45 -18.30 29.69
N GLN A 15 50.54 -17.33 28.78
CA GLN A 15 49.46 -16.84 27.93
C GLN A 15 48.91 -17.95 27.01
N ARG A 16 47.64 -18.36 27.19
CA ARG A 16 46.83 -19.05 26.17
C ARG A 16 45.39 -18.56 26.29
N ILE A 17 45.05 -17.51 25.54
CA ILE A 17 43.67 -17.14 25.28
C ILE A 17 43.20 -18.00 24.10
N ALA A 18 42.37 -18.99 24.39
CA ALA A 18 41.60 -19.69 23.39
C ALA A 18 40.48 -18.75 22.90
N ILE A 19 40.61 -18.20 21.69
CA ILE A 19 39.50 -17.53 21.00
C ILE A 19 38.78 -18.63 20.20
N CYS A 20 37.76 -19.23 20.81
CA CYS A 20 36.77 -20.02 20.12
C CYS A 20 35.42 -19.32 20.31
N GLY A 21 34.90 -18.76 19.22
CA GLY A 21 33.67 -17.99 19.25
C GLY A 21 33.34 -17.45 17.86
N SER A 22 33.00 -18.33 16.93
CA SER A 22 32.31 -17.93 15.71
C SER A 22 30.91 -17.45 16.10
N VAL A 23 30.74 -16.13 16.24
CA VAL A 23 29.42 -15.52 16.38
C VAL A 23 28.74 -15.62 15.01
N LYS A 24 27.78 -16.55 14.88
CA LYS A 24 26.79 -16.48 13.81
C LYS A 24 25.95 -15.22 14.06
N ILE A 25 26.22 -14.18 13.30
CA ILE A 25 25.31 -13.02 13.23
C ILE A 25 24.18 -13.45 12.31
N GLU A 26 23.09 -13.94 12.90
CA GLU A 26 21.80 -13.97 12.21
C GLU A 26 21.42 -12.52 11.95
N ASN A 27 21.53 -12.07 10.69
CA ASN A 27 21.23 -10.70 10.28
C ASN A 27 19.75 -10.40 10.57
N PRO A 28 19.40 -9.58 11.58
CA PRO A 28 18.02 -9.17 11.75
C PRO A 28 17.73 -8.19 10.61
N LEU A 29 16.78 -8.53 9.75
CA LEU A 29 16.24 -7.64 8.71
C LEU A 29 15.93 -6.26 9.34
N LEU A 30 16.79 -5.28 9.10
CA LEU A 30 16.62 -3.92 9.56
C LEU A 30 15.51 -3.28 8.71
N LEU A 31 14.28 -3.29 9.23
CA LEU A 31 13.17 -2.52 8.68
C LEU A 31 13.42 -1.04 9.00
N ILE A 32 13.74 -0.22 8.00
CA ILE A 32 13.91 1.23 8.20
C ILE A 32 12.60 1.90 7.78
N ALA A 33 11.67 2.02 8.72
CA ALA A 33 10.41 2.72 8.45
C ALA A 33 10.42 4.19 8.89
N ARG A 34 9.40 4.95 8.47
CA ARG A 34 9.18 6.33 8.95
C ARG A 34 8.97 6.33 10.47
N GLY A 35 9.67 7.21 11.20
CA GLY A 35 9.52 7.40 12.64
C GLY A 35 10.20 6.35 13.55
N GLN A 36 10.98 5.41 13.00
CA GLN A 36 11.74 4.42 13.79
C GLN A 36 13.15 4.89 14.14
N GLY A 37 13.41 6.21 14.06
CA GLY A 37 14.73 6.79 14.32
C GLY A 37 15.32 6.34 15.64
N VAL A 38 14.53 6.37 16.72
CA VAL A 38 15.02 5.99 18.06
C VAL A 38 15.37 4.50 18.18
N THR A 39 14.53 3.59 17.68
CA THR A 39 14.79 2.14 17.78
C THR A 39 15.96 1.69 16.91
N VAL A 40 16.10 2.29 15.72
CA VAL A 40 17.27 2.06 14.87
C VAL A 40 18.51 2.67 15.54
N LEU A 41 18.41 3.85 16.17
CA LEU A 41 19.49 4.46 16.93
C LEU A 41 19.94 3.56 18.10
N GLU A 42 19.03 3.00 18.89
CA GLU A 42 19.33 2.10 20.02
C GLU A 42 19.99 0.79 19.57
N LEU A 43 19.48 0.20 18.49
CA LEU A 43 20.07 -0.99 17.85
C LEU A 43 21.48 -0.67 17.32
N LEU A 44 21.64 0.46 16.62
CA LEU A 44 22.94 0.89 16.12
C LEU A 44 23.89 1.24 17.27
N ASN A 45 23.41 1.83 18.37
CA ASN A 45 24.22 2.20 19.52
C ASN A 45 24.86 0.98 20.20
N THR A 46 24.15 -0.16 20.21
CA THR A 46 24.71 -1.44 20.68
C THR A 46 25.80 -1.98 19.77
N PHE A 47 25.75 -1.70 18.45
CA PHE A 47 26.85 -2.00 17.53
C PHE A 47 27.99 -0.97 17.59
N LEU A 48 27.69 0.31 17.78
CA LEU A 48 28.64 1.42 17.83
C LEU A 48 29.57 1.35 19.04
N HIS A 49 29.09 0.87 20.19
CA HIS A 49 29.93 0.61 21.36
C HIS A 49 31.07 -0.40 21.10
N THR A 50 30.96 -1.19 20.04
CA THR A 50 31.97 -2.17 19.61
C THR A 50 33.02 -1.57 18.66
N LEU A 51 32.81 -0.35 18.14
CA LEU A 51 33.55 0.20 16.99
C LEU A 51 34.19 1.59 17.24
N THR A 52 34.25 2.05 18.49
CA THR A 52 34.60 3.45 18.88
C THR A 52 36.04 3.93 18.62
N ASN A 53 36.79 3.37 17.67
CA ASN A 53 38.18 3.79 17.39
C ASN A 53 38.41 4.52 16.05
N THR A 54 37.37 5.04 15.37
CA THR A 54 37.57 5.83 14.14
C THR A 54 37.08 7.29 14.27
N PRO A 55 37.96 8.28 14.01
CA PRO A 55 37.57 9.69 14.04
C PRO A 55 36.83 10.07 12.74
N TRP A 56 35.76 10.84 12.91
CA TRP A 56 34.91 11.38 11.86
C TRP A 56 35.63 12.47 11.07
N ASN A 57 35.96 12.22 9.80
CA ASN A 57 36.37 13.25 8.84
C ASN A 57 35.89 12.88 7.44
N VAL A 58 34.59 13.01 7.19
CA VAL A 58 34.03 12.97 5.83
C VAL A 58 33.48 14.36 5.50
N PRO A 59 34.14 15.11 4.60
CA PRO A 59 33.62 16.40 4.17
C PRO A 59 32.41 16.17 3.25
N PHE A 60 31.25 16.70 3.64
CA PHE A 60 30.09 16.76 2.76
C PHE A 60 30.31 17.87 1.72
N LEU A 61 30.64 17.48 0.50
CA LEU A 61 30.64 18.41 -0.62
C LEU A 61 29.18 18.75 -0.97
N HIS A 62 28.77 19.98 -0.64
CA HIS A 62 27.49 20.54 -1.04
C HIS A 62 27.53 20.94 -2.53
N THR A 63 27.28 19.99 -3.42
CA THR A 63 26.97 20.28 -4.82
C THR A 63 25.46 20.18 -5.02
N ASN A 64 24.84 21.28 -5.44
CA ASN A 64 23.38 21.48 -5.59
C ASN A 64 22.77 20.75 -6.80
N ASP A 65 23.38 19.69 -7.30
CA ASP A 65 22.84 18.93 -8.43
C ASP A 65 22.00 17.77 -7.92
N GLU A 66 20.85 17.55 -8.56
CA GLU A 66 19.94 16.43 -8.31
C GLU A 66 20.76 15.14 -8.21
N ALA A 67 20.77 14.55 -7.01
CA ALA A 67 21.54 13.34 -6.74
C ALA A 67 21.02 12.22 -7.64
N ALA A 68 21.70 11.99 -8.77
CA ALA A 68 21.41 10.89 -9.65
C ALA A 68 21.49 9.59 -8.83
N SER A 69 20.49 8.72 -9.00
CA SER A 69 20.51 7.38 -8.40
C SER A 69 21.62 6.57 -9.07
N VAL A 70 22.82 6.56 -8.49
CA VAL A 70 23.99 5.93 -9.11
C VAL A 70 24.03 4.41 -8.85
N PHE A 71 23.30 3.89 -7.85
CA PHE A 71 23.41 2.48 -7.47
C PHE A 71 22.08 1.79 -7.14
N PRO A 72 21.90 0.53 -7.61
CA PRO A 72 20.71 -0.25 -7.33
C PRO A 72 20.71 -0.69 -5.86
N LEU A 73 19.71 -0.24 -5.11
CA LEU A 73 19.44 -0.75 -3.76
C LEU A 73 18.86 -2.17 -3.83
N SER A 74 18.92 -2.90 -2.71
CA SER A 74 18.19 -4.16 -2.61
C SER A 74 16.69 -3.93 -2.87
N GLU A 75 16.01 -4.93 -3.43
CA GLU A 75 14.57 -4.82 -3.73
C GLU A 75 13.75 -4.49 -2.48
N GLU A 76 14.15 -5.01 -1.32
CA GLU A 76 13.56 -4.77 0.00
C GLU A 76 13.70 -3.28 0.45
N ILE A 77 14.85 -2.66 0.21
CA ILE A 77 15.06 -1.24 0.54
C ILE A 77 14.31 -0.35 -0.45
N ASN A 78 14.38 -0.65 -1.76
CA ASN A 78 13.57 0.02 -2.78
C ASN A 78 12.08 -0.05 -2.42
N ALA A 79 11.63 -1.21 -1.98
CA ALA A 79 10.28 -1.50 -1.54
C ALA A 79 9.82 -0.66 -0.35
N GLN A 80 10.67 -0.53 0.67
CA GLN A 80 10.39 0.26 1.87
C GLN A 80 10.41 1.76 1.58
N LEU A 81 11.30 2.20 0.68
CA LEU A 81 11.52 3.60 0.35
C LEU A 81 10.75 4.10 -0.89
N LYS A 82 10.00 3.23 -1.59
CA LYS A 82 9.27 3.62 -2.82
C LYS A 82 8.28 4.76 -2.63
N TYR A 83 7.78 4.94 -1.42
CA TYR A 83 6.88 6.04 -1.05
C TYR A 83 7.61 7.27 -0.49
N ASP A 84 8.95 7.27 -0.57
CA ASP A 84 9.84 8.35 -0.16
C ASP A 84 10.98 8.50 -1.19
N PRO A 85 10.67 8.95 -2.42
CA PRO A 85 11.62 8.94 -3.54
C PRO A 85 12.85 9.82 -3.30
N LYS A 86 12.72 10.87 -2.49
CA LYS A 86 13.85 11.70 -2.06
C LYS A 86 14.81 10.90 -1.17
N ARG A 87 14.27 10.20 -0.17
CA ARG A 87 15.05 9.34 0.71
C ARG A 87 15.66 8.16 -0.03
N LEU A 88 14.92 7.58 -0.97
CA LEU A 88 15.41 6.53 -1.87
C LEU A 88 16.63 7.02 -2.66
N SER A 89 16.54 8.20 -3.30
CA SER A 89 17.63 8.75 -4.12
C SER A 89 18.89 9.02 -3.31
N ILE A 90 18.72 9.57 -2.09
CA ILE A 90 19.85 9.82 -1.20
C ILE A 90 20.47 8.51 -0.70
N ILE A 91 19.64 7.53 -0.31
CA ILE A 91 20.12 6.21 0.13
C ILE A 91 20.80 5.48 -1.03
N SER A 92 20.27 5.52 -2.26
CA SER A 92 20.89 4.96 -3.46
C SER A 92 22.26 5.58 -3.74
N TYR A 93 22.33 6.91 -3.73
CA TYR A 93 23.57 7.66 -3.95
C TYR A 93 24.64 7.29 -2.92
N LEU A 94 24.25 7.25 -1.65
CA LEU A 94 25.17 6.93 -0.56
C LEU A 94 25.55 5.47 -0.52
N TYR A 95 24.60 4.54 -0.65
CA TYR A 95 24.86 3.09 -0.71
C TYR A 95 25.91 2.79 -1.77
N GLY A 96 25.79 3.44 -2.91
CA GLY A 96 26.81 3.43 -3.96
C GLY A 96 28.21 3.83 -3.57
N MET A 97 28.33 4.99 -2.94
CA MET A 97 29.58 5.50 -2.37
C MET A 97 30.12 4.61 -1.23
N CYS A 98 29.24 3.89 -0.54
CA CYS A 98 29.55 3.01 0.60
C CYS A 98 29.93 1.58 0.20
N CYS A 99 29.47 1.07 -0.96
CA CYS A 99 29.91 -0.25 -1.44
C CYS A 99 31.46 -0.33 -1.50
N THR A 100 32.11 0.82 -1.65
CA THR A 100 33.56 1.00 -1.65
C THR A 100 34.21 1.15 -0.27
N PHE A 101 33.47 1.43 0.81
CA PHE A 101 34.02 1.66 2.15
C PHE A 101 33.17 0.96 3.22
N ASN A 102 33.78 0.15 4.09
CA ASN A 102 33.14 -0.68 5.15
C ASN A 102 32.39 0.11 6.27
N ALA A 103 31.80 1.27 5.98
CA ALA A 103 31.20 2.22 6.93
C ALA A 103 29.69 2.46 6.69
N VAL A 104 28.97 1.43 6.22
CA VAL A 104 27.51 1.50 5.96
C VAL A 104 26.74 2.02 7.18
N THR A 105 27.17 1.64 8.39
CA THR A 105 26.54 2.01 9.65
C THR A 105 26.63 3.51 9.97
N ASP A 106 27.79 4.11 9.73
CA ASP A 106 28.06 5.53 10.03
C ASP A 106 27.30 6.47 9.09
N ILE A 107 26.93 5.96 7.92
CA ILE A 107 26.24 6.71 6.88
C ILE A 107 24.72 6.61 7.04
N LEU A 108 24.18 5.53 7.62
CA LEU A 108 22.75 5.41 7.93
C LEU A 108 22.34 6.22 9.17
N LEU A 109 23.28 6.60 10.04
CA LEU A 109 23.01 7.31 11.30
C LEU A 109 22.32 8.68 11.08
N PRO A 110 22.80 9.60 10.21
CA PRO A 110 22.12 10.87 9.96
C PRO A 110 20.73 10.73 9.32
N PHE A 111 20.49 9.62 8.59
CA PHE A 111 19.15 9.32 8.03
C PHE A 111 18.19 8.83 9.09
N THR A 112 18.70 8.14 10.09
CA THR A 112 17.96 7.66 11.25
C THR A 112 17.51 8.85 12.09
N GLU A 113 18.41 9.80 12.30
CA GLU A 113 18.14 11.08 12.95
C GLU A 113 17.17 11.94 12.13
N SER A 114 17.38 12.03 10.82
CA SER A 114 16.45 12.75 9.91
C SER A 114 15.08 12.06 9.80
N ALA A 115 15.01 10.72 9.97
CA ALA A 115 13.77 9.94 10.04
C ALA A 115 12.88 10.34 11.19
N ALA A 116 13.50 10.79 12.30
CA ALA A 116 12.81 11.17 13.51
C ALA A 116 11.98 12.46 13.32
N THR A 117 12.28 13.23 12.27
CA THR A 117 11.70 14.57 12.07
C THR A 117 10.48 14.61 11.14
N VAL A 118 10.18 13.55 10.38
CA VAL A 118 8.92 13.49 9.62
C VAL A 118 7.82 13.07 10.61
N PRO A 119 6.89 13.98 10.97
CA PRO A 119 5.81 13.62 11.87
C PRO A 119 5.07 12.45 11.24
N TYR A 120 5.00 11.36 12.01
CA TYR A 120 4.17 10.22 11.72
C TYR A 120 2.76 10.73 11.40
N GLU A 121 2.34 10.70 10.13
CA GLU A 121 0.96 11.02 9.75
C GLU A 121 0.07 9.95 10.39
N PRO A 122 -0.64 10.24 11.49
CA PRO A 122 -1.32 9.21 12.24
C PRO A 122 -2.63 8.81 11.56
N TYR A 123 -2.99 9.45 10.43
CA TYR A 123 -4.30 9.34 9.81
C TYR A 123 -4.18 9.34 8.28
N TYR A 124 -5.20 8.79 7.62
CA TYR A 124 -5.35 8.95 6.18
C TYR A 124 -6.01 10.31 5.90
N PRO A 125 -5.66 11.01 4.81
CA PRO A 125 -6.29 12.27 4.45
C PRO A 125 -7.82 12.17 4.41
N GLY A 126 -8.50 13.08 5.12
CA GLY A 126 -9.97 13.09 5.26
C GLY A 126 -10.53 12.04 6.23
N ALA A 127 -9.67 11.35 6.97
CA ALA A 127 -10.01 10.43 8.06
C ALA A 127 -9.34 10.83 9.37
N GLU A 128 -9.10 12.12 9.56
CA GLU A 128 -8.56 12.69 10.78
C GLU A 128 -9.59 12.58 11.92
N PRO A 129 -9.15 12.38 13.16
CA PRO A 129 -10.04 12.49 14.31
C PRO A 129 -10.42 13.96 14.56
N ASP A 130 -11.42 14.17 15.40
CA ASP A 130 -11.79 15.51 15.85
C ASP A 130 -10.68 16.18 16.71
N GLN A 131 -10.91 17.43 17.12
CA GLN A 131 -9.98 18.20 17.95
C GLN A 131 -9.66 17.55 19.30
N LYS A 132 -10.53 16.67 19.80
CA LYS A 132 -10.35 15.90 21.05
C LYS A 132 -9.68 14.55 20.79
N GLY A 133 -9.36 14.26 19.53
CA GLY A 133 -8.81 12.99 19.08
C GLY A 133 -9.85 11.88 18.93
N ASN A 134 -11.15 12.13 19.06
CA ASN A 134 -12.16 11.09 18.90
C ASN A 134 -12.51 10.86 17.43
N CYS A 135 -13.09 9.70 17.16
CA CYS A 135 -13.72 9.46 15.88
C CYS A 135 -15.05 10.21 15.79
N HIS A 136 -15.45 10.66 14.59
CA HIS A 136 -16.75 11.33 14.37
C HIS A 136 -17.97 10.49 14.74
N CYS A 137 -17.85 9.17 14.89
CA CYS A 137 -18.91 8.32 15.40
C CYS A 137 -19.05 8.31 16.94
N GLY A 138 -18.25 9.10 17.66
CA GLY A 138 -18.28 9.20 19.13
C GLY A 138 -17.59 8.05 19.86
N GLN A 139 -17.03 7.07 19.14
CA GLN A 139 -16.27 5.98 19.76
C GLN A 139 -14.89 6.49 20.23
N PRO A 140 -14.50 6.23 21.49
CA PRO A 140 -13.16 6.57 22.00
C PRO A 140 -12.09 5.77 21.26
N ARG A 141 -10.88 6.34 21.09
CA ARG A 141 -9.79 5.75 20.31
C ARG A 141 -9.48 4.31 20.74
N PRO A 142 -9.72 3.29 19.90
CA PRO A 142 -9.09 2.00 20.09
C PRO A 142 -7.64 2.05 19.60
N TRP A 143 -6.78 1.16 20.12
CA TRP A 143 -5.43 0.87 19.60
C TRP A 143 -5.37 0.61 18.07
N ARG A 144 -6.52 0.35 17.42
CA ARG A 144 -6.69 0.22 15.95
C ARG A 144 -7.36 1.44 15.30
N ALA A 145 -7.08 2.65 15.78
CA ALA A 145 -7.76 3.88 15.39
C ALA A 145 -7.74 4.14 13.87
N LYS A 146 -6.63 3.90 13.15
CA LYS A 146 -6.51 4.32 11.74
C LYS A 146 -7.53 3.66 10.80
N MET A 147 -7.67 2.34 10.85
CA MET A 147 -8.62 1.65 9.98
C MET A 147 -10.07 1.92 10.38
N HIS A 148 -10.33 2.09 11.69
CA HIS A 148 -11.64 2.52 12.16
C HIS A 148 -11.98 3.93 11.64
N LEU A 149 -11.06 4.89 11.78
CA LEU A 149 -11.22 6.25 11.27
C LEU A 149 -11.44 6.25 9.76
N LEU A 150 -10.67 5.47 9.00
CA LEU A 150 -10.85 5.34 7.54
C LEU A 150 -12.24 4.81 7.18
N ARG A 151 -12.71 3.75 7.85
CA ARG A 151 -14.05 3.17 7.64
C ARG A 151 -15.16 4.14 8.06
N CYS A 152 -14.95 4.90 9.14
CA CYS A 152 -15.91 5.90 9.60
C CYS A 152 -15.98 7.08 8.63
N ALA A 153 -14.84 7.60 8.18
CA ALA A 153 -14.75 8.65 7.16
C ALA A 153 -15.42 8.21 5.85
N ARG A 154 -15.18 6.96 5.42
CA ARG A 154 -15.87 6.36 4.27
C ARG A 154 -17.39 6.41 4.45
N LYS A 155 -17.89 5.94 5.59
CA LYS A 155 -19.34 5.93 5.88
C LYS A 155 -19.91 7.35 5.89
N HIS A 156 -19.21 8.32 6.47
CA HIS A 156 -19.62 9.72 6.51
C HIS A 156 -19.66 10.34 5.10
N LYS A 157 -18.63 10.11 4.28
CA LYS A 157 -18.57 10.57 2.88
C LYS A 157 -19.74 10.02 2.06
N ILE A 158 -20.03 8.72 2.18
CA ILE A 158 -21.18 8.08 1.51
C ILE A 158 -22.48 8.74 1.94
N ALA A 159 -22.71 8.89 3.25
CA ALA A 159 -23.95 9.49 3.76
C ALA A 159 -24.13 10.95 3.30
N LEU A 160 -23.05 11.74 3.28
CA LEU A 160 -23.08 13.12 2.80
C LEU A 160 -23.36 13.18 1.30
N ALA A 161 -22.72 12.31 0.51
CA ALA A 161 -22.96 12.24 -0.92
C ALA A 161 -24.38 11.80 -1.26
N GLU A 162 -24.93 10.83 -0.52
CA GLU A 162 -26.33 10.41 -0.65
C GLU A 162 -27.29 11.55 -0.31
N ALA A 163 -27.03 12.31 0.76
CA ALA A 163 -27.85 13.46 1.13
C ALA A 163 -27.82 14.56 0.06
N ASN A 164 -26.65 14.85 -0.53
CA ASN A 164 -26.50 15.83 -1.60
C ASN A 164 -27.14 15.35 -2.91
N PHE A 165 -27.04 14.05 -3.22
CA PHE A 165 -27.61 13.45 -4.42
C PHE A 165 -29.15 13.43 -4.39
N VAL A 166 -29.76 13.39 -3.20
CA VAL A 166 -31.22 13.48 -3.06
C VAL A 166 -31.76 14.89 -3.36
N GLN A 167 -30.92 15.93 -3.34
CA GLN A 167 -31.33 17.31 -3.64
C GLN A 167 -31.39 17.64 -5.14
N VAL A 168 -31.20 16.65 -6.02
CA VAL A 168 -31.13 16.86 -7.47
C VAL A 168 -32.51 17.17 -8.06
N GLU A 169 -32.49 18.03 -9.08
CA GLU A 169 -33.65 18.50 -9.85
C GLU A 169 -34.55 17.37 -10.40
N PRO A 170 -35.80 17.68 -10.79
CA PRO A 170 -36.69 16.73 -11.44
C PRO A 170 -36.00 15.97 -12.58
N PHE A 171 -36.13 14.64 -12.58
CA PHE A 171 -35.47 13.79 -13.57
C PHE A 171 -36.46 13.42 -14.69
N GLN A 172 -35.99 13.52 -15.93
CA GLN A 172 -36.65 12.99 -17.12
C GLN A 172 -35.64 12.16 -17.92
N CYS A 173 -36.03 10.98 -18.36
CA CYS A 173 -35.20 10.16 -19.22
C CYS A 173 -35.27 10.66 -20.66
N LEU A 174 -34.14 11.12 -21.21
CA LEU A 174 -34.05 11.63 -22.58
C LEU A 174 -33.44 10.60 -23.55
N TRP A 175 -33.44 9.32 -23.18
CA TRP A 175 -32.94 8.27 -24.06
C TRP A 175 -33.87 8.09 -25.27
N LYS A 176 -33.32 8.16 -26.50
CA LYS A 176 -34.07 8.23 -27.77
C LYS A 176 -35.10 7.10 -28.03
N SER A 177 -35.06 6.03 -27.25
CA SER A 177 -35.97 4.88 -27.36
C SER A 177 -36.53 4.43 -26.00
N CYS A 178 -36.49 5.29 -24.98
CA CYS A 178 -37.09 4.97 -23.71
C CYS A 178 -38.60 4.78 -23.91
N SER A 179 -39.17 3.67 -23.43
CA SER A 179 -40.62 3.40 -23.42
C SER A 179 -41.24 3.53 -22.03
N SER A 180 -40.44 3.87 -21.01
CA SER A 180 -40.93 3.99 -19.64
C SER A 180 -41.87 5.17 -19.48
N ALA A 181 -43.16 4.89 -19.32
CA ALA A 181 -44.17 5.91 -19.01
C ALA A 181 -43.84 6.69 -17.72
N THR A 182 -43.09 6.09 -16.79
CA THR A 182 -42.68 6.72 -15.53
C THR A 182 -41.64 7.83 -15.74
N TRP A 183 -40.80 7.72 -16.77
CA TRP A 183 -39.64 8.60 -16.94
C TRP A 183 -39.73 9.53 -18.16
N ASN A 184 -40.75 9.37 -19.01
CA ASN A 184 -40.83 10.04 -20.31
C ASN A 184 -41.83 11.19 -20.40
N THR A 185 -42.80 11.29 -19.48
CA THR A 185 -43.97 12.15 -19.68
C THR A 185 -43.74 13.58 -19.24
N GLU A 186 -43.21 13.83 -18.04
CA GLU A 186 -42.80 15.16 -17.55
C GLU A 186 -41.68 15.02 -16.51
N PRO A 187 -40.88 16.07 -16.25
CA PRO A 187 -39.89 16.05 -15.17
C PRO A 187 -40.57 15.80 -13.82
N VAL A 188 -40.32 14.64 -13.23
CA VAL A 188 -40.90 14.27 -11.93
C VAL A 188 -39.93 14.70 -10.83
N ALA A 189 -40.38 15.55 -9.92
CA ALA A 189 -39.63 15.82 -8.68
C ALA A 189 -39.41 14.48 -7.96
N LEU A 190 -38.14 14.11 -7.76
CA LEU A 190 -37.80 12.82 -7.18
C LEU A 190 -37.92 12.92 -5.65
N PRO A 191 -38.89 12.23 -5.00
CA PRO A 191 -38.84 12.10 -3.55
C PRO A 191 -37.56 11.35 -3.14
N PRO A 192 -37.08 11.56 -1.89
CA PRO A 192 -35.94 10.84 -1.35
C PRO A 192 -36.08 9.33 -1.57
N GLY A 193 -35.09 8.72 -2.24
CA GLY A 193 -35.09 7.30 -2.62
C GLY A 193 -35.45 6.98 -4.07
N ASN A 194 -36.05 7.91 -4.82
CA ASN A 194 -36.30 7.70 -6.26
C ASN A 194 -35.09 8.07 -7.14
N ALA A 195 -34.12 8.83 -6.64
CA ALA A 195 -32.89 9.16 -7.36
C ALA A 195 -32.09 7.89 -7.74
N MET A 196 -31.98 6.91 -6.84
CA MET A 196 -31.33 5.64 -7.18
C MET A 196 -32.11 4.84 -8.23
N LYS A 197 -33.45 4.92 -8.25
CA LYS A 197 -34.25 4.28 -9.30
C LYS A 197 -34.02 4.90 -10.67
N ALA A 198 -33.86 6.23 -10.73
CA ALA A 198 -33.48 6.92 -11.96
C ALA A 198 -32.09 6.46 -12.44
N VAL A 199 -31.11 6.40 -11.53
CA VAL A 199 -29.75 5.89 -11.82
C VAL A 199 -29.77 4.45 -12.35
N MET A 200 -30.53 3.57 -11.70
CA MET A 200 -30.71 2.18 -12.15
C MET A 200 -31.37 2.13 -13.54
N HIS A 201 -32.40 2.93 -13.76
CA HIS A 201 -33.07 3.01 -15.05
C HIS A 201 -32.13 3.43 -16.18
N VAL A 202 -31.31 4.46 -15.99
CA VAL A 202 -30.31 4.87 -17.00
C VAL A 202 -29.28 3.74 -17.23
N THR A 203 -28.90 3.03 -16.19
CA THR A 203 -27.95 1.91 -16.28
C THR A 203 -28.47 0.77 -17.16
N GLU A 204 -29.77 0.51 -17.16
CA GLU A 204 -30.40 -0.48 -18.05
C GLU A 204 -30.24 -0.11 -19.54
N HIS A 205 -30.37 1.18 -19.87
CA HIS A 205 -30.12 1.67 -21.23
C HIS A 205 -28.65 1.49 -21.62
N VAL A 206 -27.73 1.83 -20.74
CA VAL A 206 -26.28 1.67 -21.00
C VAL A 206 -25.91 0.21 -21.22
N SER A 207 -26.51 -0.71 -20.47
CA SER A 207 -26.25 -2.15 -20.57
C SER A 207 -26.73 -2.77 -21.88
N SER A 208 -27.66 -2.11 -22.58
CA SER A 208 -28.23 -2.55 -23.86
C SER A 208 -27.75 -1.73 -25.06
N ALA A 209 -26.93 -0.70 -24.84
CA ALA A 209 -26.49 0.22 -25.88
C ALA A 209 -25.31 -0.33 -26.69
N GLU A 210 -25.45 -0.35 -28.02
CA GLU A 210 -24.41 -0.77 -28.94
C GLU A 210 -23.77 0.48 -29.59
N SER A 211 -22.57 0.86 -29.12
CA SER A 211 -21.60 1.76 -29.76
C SER A 211 -21.83 3.28 -29.80
N HIS A 212 -22.99 3.83 -29.41
CA HIS A 212 -23.22 5.29 -29.42
C HIS A 212 -24.07 5.77 -28.24
N CYS A 213 -23.89 7.02 -27.83
CA CYS A 213 -24.76 7.69 -26.87
C CYS A 213 -26.11 8.07 -27.52
N LEU A 214 -27.23 7.68 -26.90
CA LEU A 214 -28.58 8.01 -27.36
C LEU A 214 -29.31 8.99 -26.44
N TRP A 215 -28.61 9.57 -25.47
CA TRP A 215 -29.14 10.62 -24.59
C TRP A 215 -29.37 11.90 -25.39
N ASP A 216 -30.59 12.40 -25.40
CA ASP A 216 -31.00 13.67 -26.01
C ASP A 216 -30.46 13.89 -27.44
N GLY A 217 -30.45 12.81 -28.23
CA GLY A 217 -29.97 12.87 -29.62
C GLY A 217 -28.46 13.06 -29.81
N CYS A 218 -27.63 12.91 -28.76
CA CYS A 218 -26.18 13.15 -28.78
C CYS A 218 -25.40 12.41 -29.89
N ARG A 219 -25.62 11.11 -30.08
CA ARG A 219 -24.97 10.25 -31.10
C ARG A 219 -23.43 10.17 -31.04
N THR A 220 -22.79 10.62 -29.97
CA THR A 220 -21.34 10.48 -29.82
C THR A 220 -20.95 8.99 -29.83
N PRO A 221 -20.01 8.57 -30.71
CA PRO A 221 -19.54 7.19 -30.72
C PRO A 221 -18.70 6.89 -29.48
N VAL A 222 -18.89 5.70 -28.91
CA VAL A 222 -18.19 5.22 -27.71
C VAL A 222 -17.62 3.83 -28.00
N ARG A 223 -16.42 3.53 -27.52
CA ARG A 223 -15.72 2.28 -27.86
C ARG A 223 -16.24 1.09 -27.06
N ASN A 224 -16.75 1.34 -25.85
CA ASN A 224 -17.24 0.32 -24.93
C ASN A 224 -18.21 0.92 -23.91
N VAL A 225 -18.81 0.05 -23.10
CA VAL A 225 -19.80 0.43 -22.08
C VAL A 225 -19.22 1.36 -21.00
N ILE A 226 -17.94 1.20 -20.64
CA ILE A 226 -17.26 2.02 -19.64
C ILE A 226 -17.12 3.48 -20.13
N GLU A 227 -16.76 3.66 -21.39
CA GLU A 227 -16.73 5.00 -22.02
C GLU A 227 -18.11 5.63 -22.09
N LEU A 228 -19.17 4.83 -22.30
CA LEU A 228 -20.55 5.33 -22.29
C LEU A 228 -20.97 5.82 -20.90
N HIS A 229 -20.67 5.06 -19.84
CA HIS A 229 -20.92 5.48 -18.46
C HIS A 229 -20.25 6.84 -18.16
N ARG A 230 -18.97 6.97 -18.49
CA ARG A 230 -18.22 8.22 -18.32
C ARG A 230 -18.80 9.37 -19.14
N HIS A 231 -19.11 9.11 -20.41
CA HIS A 231 -19.65 10.12 -21.32
C HIS A 231 -20.98 10.69 -20.82
N LEU A 232 -21.87 9.86 -20.27
CA LEU A 232 -23.14 10.32 -19.70
C LEU A 232 -22.93 11.27 -18.52
N GLU A 233 -21.97 10.97 -17.65
CA GLU A 233 -21.62 11.86 -16.54
C GLU A 233 -21.02 13.18 -17.05
N GLU A 234 -19.97 13.12 -17.88
CA GLU A 234 -19.21 14.31 -18.29
C GLU A 234 -19.98 15.23 -19.25
N ALA A 235 -20.70 14.65 -20.22
CA ALA A 235 -21.33 15.43 -21.29
C ALA A 235 -22.79 15.79 -20.99
N HIS A 236 -23.48 14.99 -20.15
CA HIS A 236 -24.92 15.14 -19.89
C HIS A 236 -25.25 15.35 -18.42
N ASN A 237 -24.28 15.26 -17.51
CA ASN A 237 -24.50 15.27 -16.06
C ASN A 237 -25.51 14.19 -15.62
N VAL A 238 -25.46 13.03 -16.28
CA VAL A 238 -26.36 11.89 -16.03
C VAL A 238 -25.58 10.77 -15.37
N PHE A 239 -26.03 10.38 -14.19
CA PHE A 239 -25.39 9.34 -13.40
C PHE A 239 -25.95 7.94 -13.69
N THR A 240 -25.06 6.96 -13.62
CA THR A 240 -25.33 5.53 -13.71
C THR A 240 -24.87 4.86 -12.41
N THR A 241 -25.14 3.56 -12.22
CA THR A 241 -24.72 2.87 -11.00
C THR A 241 -23.20 2.87 -10.81
N LEU A 242 -22.42 3.00 -11.90
CA LEU A 242 -20.96 3.10 -11.84
C LEU A 242 -20.46 4.52 -11.58
N THR A 243 -21.16 5.56 -12.07
CA THR A 243 -20.72 6.95 -11.97
C THR A 243 -21.35 7.72 -10.81
N VAL A 244 -22.39 7.18 -10.18
CA VAL A 244 -23.05 7.85 -9.04
C VAL A 244 -22.03 8.16 -7.92
N PRO A 245 -21.93 9.41 -7.45
CA PRO A 245 -20.92 9.83 -6.48
C PRO A 245 -21.23 9.40 -5.04
N THR A 246 -22.08 8.40 -4.85
CA THR A 246 -22.49 7.86 -3.54
C THR A 246 -21.60 6.71 -3.09
N LYS A 247 -20.46 6.53 -3.76
CA LYS A 247 -19.42 5.59 -3.37
C LYS A 247 -18.28 6.37 -2.72
N ALA A 248 -17.50 5.68 -1.92
CA ALA A 248 -16.26 6.25 -1.40
C ALA A 248 -15.26 5.12 -1.28
N HIS A 249 -14.20 5.19 -2.06
CA HIS A 249 -13.10 4.23 -2.02
C HIS A 249 -11.82 5.00 -1.75
N PHE A 250 -11.00 4.51 -0.84
CA PHE A 250 -9.72 5.15 -0.52
C PHE A 250 -8.59 4.27 -1.02
N CYS A 251 -7.74 4.81 -1.89
CA CYS A 251 -6.50 4.14 -2.28
C CYS A 251 -5.43 4.43 -1.24
N ILE A 252 -4.97 3.39 -0.54
CA ILE A 252 -3.91 3.50 0.47
C ILE A 252 -2.58 3.90 -0.17
N GLU A 253 -2.29 3.41 -1.39
CA GLU A 253 -1.04 3.69 -2.09
C GLU A 253 -0.95 5.13 -2.60
N CYS A 254 -2.04 5.63 -3.18
CA CYS A 254 -2.09 6.99 -3.73
C CYS A 254 -2.61 8.04 -2.72
N LYS A 255 -3.04 7.61 -1.53
CA LYS A 255 -3.63 8.44 -0.48
C LYS A 255 -4.78 9.33 -0.95
N GLN A 256 -5.61 8.83 -1.86
CA GLN A 256 -6.70 9.59 -2.48
C GLN A 256 -8.04 8.87 -2.37
N TRP A 257 -9.12 9.66 -2.31
CA TRP A 257 -10.49 9.17 -2.40
C TRP A 257 -10.94 9.09 -3.86
N LYS A 258 -11.81 8.12 -4.14
CA LYS A 258 -12.58 7.96 -5.39
C LYS A 258 -14.05 7.88 -5.00
N GLU A 259 -14.87 8.69 -5.65
CA GLU A 259 -16.26 8.94 -5.22
C GLU A 259 -17.29 8.11 -6.00
N SER A 260 -16.85 7.45 -7.08
CA SER A 260 -17.66 6.54 -7.88
C SER A 260 -16.98 5.16 -8.02
N ASP A 261 -17.76 4.14 -8.38
CA ASP A 261 -17.21 2.80 -8.68
C ASP A 261 -16.40 2.83 -9.99
N LEU A 262 -16.78 3.70 -10.94
CA LEU A 262 -16.06 3.91 -12.18
C LEU A 262 -14.67 4.51 -11.94
N ASP A 263 -14.59 5.59 -11.16
CA ASP A 263 -13.31 6.21 -10.81
C ASP A 263 -12.40 5.25 -10.07
N TRP A 264 -12.98 4.44 -9.19
CA TRP A 264 -12.25 3.38 -8.50
C TRP A 264 -11.73 2.34 -9.47
N TYR A 265 -12.56 1.86 -10.40
CA TYR A 265 -12.18 0.88 -11.41
C TYR A 265 -11.06 1.39 -12.32
N MET A 266 -11.19 2.60 -12.86
CA MET A 266 -10.17 3.22 -13.70
C MET A 266 -8.86 3.42 -12.94
N HIS A 267 -8.96 3.83 -11.66
CA HIS A 267 -7.80 3.95 -10.79
C HIS A 267 -7.14 2.59 -10.48
N ALA A 268 -7.94 1.55 -10.27
CA ALA A 268 -7.49 0.17 -10.09
C ALA A 268 -6.72 -0.36 -11.32
N VAL A 269 -7.19 -0.08 -12.53
CA VAL A 269 -6.49 -0.46 -13.77
C VAL A 269 -5.12 0.21 -13.88
N HIS A 270 -4.99 1.46 -13.41
CA HIS A 270 -3.69 2.12 -13.36
C HIS A 270 -2.69 1.35 -12.47
N HIS A 271 -3.15 0.78 -11.35
CA HIS A 271 -2.29 -0.04 -10.51
C HIS A 271 -1.91 -1.39 -11.14
N THR A 272 -2.77 -1.98 -11.98
CA THR A 272 -2.53 -3.29 -12.60
C THR A 272 -1.65 -3.22 -13.85
N THR A 273 -1.64 -2.08 -14.54
CA THR A 273 -0.81 -1.86 -15.75
C THR A 273 0.66 -1.55 -15.45
N ALA A 274 0.96 -1.06 -14.25
CA ALA A 274 2.33 -0.81 -13.78
C ALA A 274 2.57 -1.42 -12.39
N PRO A 275 2.52 -2.77 -12.25
CA PRO A 275 2.72 -3.40 -10.96
C PRO A 275 4.18 -3.25 -10.53
N GLY A 276 4.41 -2.57 -9.41
CA GLY A 276 5.69 -2.71 -8.71
C GLY A 276 5.92 -4.17 -8.28
N LYS A 277 7.18 -4.58 -8.09
CA LYS A 277 7.58 -5.96 -7.73
C LYS A 277 6.99 -6.48 -6.40
N LEU A 278 6.58 -5.56 -5.53
CA LEU A 278 5.97 -5.90 -4.25
C LEU A 278 4.47 -6.13 -4.38
N CYS A 279 4.05 -7.32 -3.95
CA CYS A 279 2.65 -7.68 -3.79
C CYS A 279 2.26 -7.94 -2.32
N GLY A 280 3.23 -8.11 -1.41
CA GLY A 280 2.94 -8.29 0.02
C GLY A 280 2.31 -7.08 0.71
N GLN A 281 1.58 -7.35 1.79
CA GLN A 281 1.11 -6.31 2.69
C GLN A 281 2.29 -5.74 3.46
N VAL A 282 2.50 -4.43 3.37
CA VAL A 282 3.57 -3.77 4.12
C VAL A 282 2.96 -3.09 5.32
N THR A 283 3.32 -3.56 6.52
CA THR A 283 2.94 -2.90 7.77
C THR A 283 4.14 -2.24 8.44
N VAL A 284 4.00 -0.97 8.81
CA VAL A 284 4.99 -0.17 9.52
C VAL A 284 4.42 0.21 10.88
N ASN A 285 5.04 -0.25 11.98
CA ASN A 285 4.57 0.03 13.34
C ASN A 285 3.06 -0.27 13.54
N GLY A 286 2.61 -1.41 13.02
CA GLY A 286 1.19 -1.81 13.05
C GLY A 286 0.26 -1.02 12.11
N ILE A 287 0.77 -0.08 11.30
CA ILE A 287 0.01 0.62 10.26
C ILE A 287 0.17 -0.10 8.94
N LEU A 288 -0.92 -0.21 8.20
CA LEU A 288 -0.87 -0.59 6.80
C LEU A 288 -0.29 0.53 5.91
N ALA A 289 0.95 0.36 5.45
CA ALA A 289 1.66 1.30 4.58
C ALA A 289 1.48 0.98 3.08
N ALA A 290 1.33 -0.29 2.74
CA ALA A 290 0.92 -0.72 1.41
C ALA A 290 -0.12 -1.84 1.53
N PRO A 291 -1.29 -1.71 0.87
CA PRO A 291 -2.27 -2.79 0.86
C PRO A 291 -1.60 -4.04 0.28
N GLY A 292 -1.87 -5.20 0.85
CA GLY A 292 -1.46 -6.44 0.22
C GLY A 292 -2.16 -6.53 -1.14
N ARG A 293 -1.41 -6.73 -2.22
CA ARG A 293 -1.94 -6.98 -3.56
C ARG A 293 -1.80 -8.47 -3.85
N CYS A 294 -2.88 -9.11 -4.27
CA CYS A 294 -2.78 -10.53 -4.64
C CYS A 294 -2.11 -10.63 -6.02
N PRO A 295 -0.95 -11.29 -6.16
CA PRO A 295 -0.28 -11.36 -7.46
C PRO A 295 -1.11 -12.12 -8.50
N TYR A 296 -1.97 -13.05 -8.06
CA TYR A 296 -2.95 -13.72 -8.92
C TYR A 296 -4.01 -12.76 -9.47
N CYS A 297 -4.66 -11.97 -8.61
CA CYS A 297 -5.61 -10.96 -9.07
C CYS A 297 -4.95 -9.94 -10.01
N MET A 298 -3.72 -9.54 -9.69
CA MET A 298 -2.98 -8.59 -10.53
C MET A 298 -2.71 -9.15 -11.93
N LYS A 299 -2.40 -10.45 -12.05
CA LYS A 299 -2.27 -11.16 -13.34
C LYS A 299 -3.56 -11.05 -14.17
N ASP A 300 -4.70 -11.15 -13.51
CA ASP A 300 -6.03 -11.06 -14.13
C ASP A 300 -6.50 -9.60 -14.35
N GLY A 301 -5.64 -8.62 -14.08
CA GLY A 301 -5.99 -7.20 -14.19
C GLY A 301 -6.94 -6.70 -13.08
N ILE A 302 -7.06 -7.44 -11.98
CA ILE A 302 -7.95 -7.14 -10.85
C ILE A 302 -7.13 -6.55 -9.70
N TYR A 303 -7.45 -5.31 -9.32
CA TYR A 303 -6.88 -4.67 -8.14
C TYR A 303 -7.79 -4.85 -6.92
N THR A 304 -7.29 -5.48 -5.87
CA THR A 304 -7.99 -5.60 -4.58
C THR A 304 -7.07 -5.13 -3.46
N GLN A 305 -7.55 -4.21 -2.63
CA GLN A 305 -6.87 -3.81 -1.41
C GLN A 305 -7.35 -4.64 -0.23
N PHE A 306 -6.42 -5.31 0.45
CA PHE A 306 -6.71 -6.02 1.68
C PHE A 306 -6.23 -5.19 2.88
N ASP A 307 -7.15 -4.90 3.80
CA ASP A 307 -6.87 -4.13 5.02
C ASP A 307 -6.50 -5.00 6.24
N HIS A 308 -6.66 -6.32 6.12
CA HIS A 308 -6.34 -7.32 7.14
C HIS A 308 -5.44 -8.42 6.57
N THR A 309 -4.32 -8.69 7.24
CA THR A 309 -3.33 -9.69 6.82
C THR A 309 -3.91 -11.08 6.69
N GLN A 310 -4.70 -11.53 7.65
CA GLN A 310 -5.33 -12.86 7.58
C GLN A 310 -6.29 -12.99 6.39
N THR A 311 -7.06 -11.93 6.08
CA THR A 311 -7.96 -11.93 4.93
C THR A 311 -7.16 -11.98 3.62
N PHE A 312 -6.06 -11.22 3.54
CA PHE A 312 -5.14 -11.25 2.40
C PHE A 312 -4.52 -12.63 2.19
N LEU A 313 -3.89 -13.19 3.23
CA LEU A 313 -3.21 -14.48 3.13
C LEU A 313 -4.20 -15.59 2.76
N ARG A 314 -5.38 -15.63 3.39
CA ARG A 314 -6.42 -16.61 3.06
C ARG A 314 -6.88 -16.48 1.61
N HIS A 315 -6.96 -15.25 1.09
CA HIS A 315 -7.31 -15.02 -0.30
C HIS A 315 -6.21 -15.55 -1.25
N VAL A 316 -4.94 -15.27 -0.99
CA VAL A 316 -3.82 -15.82 -1.78
C VAL A 316 -3.80 -17.35 -1.73
N GLN A 317 -3.99 -17.94 -0.55
CA GLN A 317 -4.02 -19.39 -0.38
C GLN A 317 -5.15 -20.05 -1.20
N ARG A 318 -6.31 -19.41 -1.35
CA ARG A 318 -7.39 -19.91 -2.22
C ARG A 318 -6.98 -20.00 -3.68
N HIS A 319 -6.21 -19.04 -4.19
CA HIS A 319 -5.69 -19.10 -5.56
C HIS A 319 -4.71 -20.26 -5.74
N ILE A 320 -3.80 -20.45 -4.77
CA ILE A 320 -2.83 -21.54 -4.81
C ILE A 320 -3.54 -22.89 -4.80
N THR A 321 -4.49 -23.11 -3.89
CA THR A 321 -5.26 -24.36 -3.81
C THR A 321 -6.14 -24.60 -5.04
N ALA A 322 -6.72 -23.56 -5.63
CA ALA A 322 -7.46 -23.69 -6.88
C ALA A 322 -6.54 -24.10 -8.04
N ALA A 323 -5.34 -23.52 -8.12
CA ALA A 323 -4.37 -23.87 -9.14
C ALA A 323 -3.84 -25.30 -8.98
N GLU A 324 -3.55 -25.72 -7.73
CA GLU A 324 -3.20 -27.11 -7.37
C GLU A 324 -4.25 -28.12 -7.90
N ALA A 325 -5.54 -27.83 -7.71
CA ALA A 325 -6.62 -28.72 -8.12
C ALA A 325 -6.70 -28.92 -9.65
N THR A 326 -6.21 -27.96 -10.44
CA THR A 326 -6.24 -28.04 -11.91
C THR A 326 -5.06 -28.80 -12.52
N SER A 327 -4.07 -29.24 -11.72
CA SER A 327 -2.85 -29.91 -12.18
C SER A 327 -2.09 -29.17 -13.29
N THR A 328 -2.27 -27.85 -13.38
CA THR A 328 -1.53 -27.00 -14.31
C THR A 328 -0.17 -26.68 -13.71
N SER A 329 0.88 -26.69 -14.53
CA SER A 329 2.20 -26.22 -14.11
C SER A 329 2.08 -24.79 -13.59
N LEU A 330 2.57 -24.54 -12.37
CA LEU A 330 2.37 -23.26 -11.69
C LEU A 330 3.53 -22.33 -12.05
N THR A 331 3.27 -21.32 -12.86
CA THR A 331 4.21 -20.21 -13.00
C THR A 331 3.96 -19.20 -11.88
N CYS A 332 4.98 -18.38 -11.57
CA CYS A 332 4.73 -17.22 -10.72
C CYS A 332 3.63 -16.33 -11.36
N PRO A 333 2.60 -15.92 -10.60
CA PRO A 333 1.54 -15.07 -11.14
C PRO A 333 1.96 -13.60 -11.27
N HIS A 334 3.10 -13.20 -10.70
CA HIS A 334 3.54 -11.81 -10.73
C HIS A 334 4.05 -11.42 -12.13
N PRO A 335 3.49 -10.39 -12.81
CA PRO A 335 3.85 -10.04 -14.19
C PRO A 335 5.34 -9.72 -14.41
N SER A 336 6.00 -9.17 -13.41
CA SER A 336 7.44 -8.85 -13.44
C SER A 336 8.37 -9.95 -12.92
N CYS A 337 7.85 -11.16 -12.65
CA CYS A 337 8.65 -12.27 -12.17
C CYS A 337 8.88 -13.28 -13.30
N GLU A 338 10.16 -13.51 -13.64
CA GLU A 338 10.56 -14.40 -14.73
C GLU A 338 10.79 -15.85 -14.25
N THR A 339 10.38 -16.18 -13.02
CA THR A 339 10.54 -17.53 -12.51
C THR A 339 9.68 -18.49 -13.33
N GLY A 340 10.31 -19.55 -13.83
CA GLY A 340 9.68 -20.55 -14.67
C GLY A 340 8.64 -21.41 -13.95
N GLU A 341 8.45 -22.62 -14.47
CA GLU A 341 7.53 -23.59 -13.90
C GLU A 341 7.94 -24.04 -12.50
N LEU A 342 6.99 -24.01 -11.57
CA LEU A 342 7.15 -24.39 -10.17
C LEU A 342 6.10 -25.45 -9.82
N ASP A 343 6.47 -26.34 -8.91
CA ASP A 343 5.51 -27.19 -8.21
C ASP A 343 4.82 -26.42 -7.08
N THR A 344 3.80 -27.03 -6.50
CA THR A 344 3.02 -26.47 -5.38
C THR A 344 3.85 -26.02 -4.17
N ARG A 345 4.88 -26.79 -3.80
CA ARG A 345 5.68 -26.49 -2.61
C ARG A 345 6.63 -25.32 -2.92
N THR A 346 7.20 -25.32 -4.11
CA THR A 346 8.14 -24.32 -4.59
C THR A 346 7.45 -23.00 -4.89
N ILE A 347 6.19 -22.97 -5.36
CA ILE A 347 5.45 -21.71 -5.55
C ILE A 347 5.13 -21.02 -4.22
N LYS A 348 4.76 -21.75 -3.16
CA LYS A 348 4.50 -21.17 -1.83
C LYS A 348 5.75 -20.50 -1.28
N ARG A 349 6.87 -21.22 -1.29
CA ARG A 349 8.17 -20.69 -0.86
C ARG A 349 8.61 -19.52 -1.74
N HIS A 350 8.44 -19.61 -3.07
CA HIS A 350 8.77 -18.53 -3.98
C HIS A 350 7.97 -17.25 -3.66
N ILE A 351 6.67 -17.37 -3.40
CA ILE A 351 5.80 -16.26 -3.01
C ILE A 351 6.24 -15.64 -1.66
N GLU A 352 6.66 -16.46 -0.70
CA GLU A 352 7.21 -15.99 0.58
C GLU A 352 8.54 -15.26 0.40
N ASP A 353 9.50 -15.89 -0.28
CA ASP A 353 10.89 -15.43 -0.38
C ASP A 353 11.07 -14.25 -1.35
N VAL A 354 10.37 -14.27 -2.49
CA VAL A 354 10.55 -13.28 -3.57
C VAL A 354 9.54 -12.14 -3.47
N HIS A 355 8.32 -12.42 -3.01
CA HIS A 355 7.24 -11.42 -2.96
C HIS A 355 6.88 -10.96 -1.53
N GLY A 356 7.52 -11.53 -0.50
CA GLY A 356 7.34 -11.14 0.89
C GLY A 356 5.96 -11.51 1.47
N ILE A 357 5.23 -12.43 0.84
CA ILE A 357 3.89 -12.84 1.29
C ILE A 357 4.03 -14.05 2.21
N ARG A 358 4.09 -13.82 3.54
CA ARG A 358 4.28 -14.87 4.56
C ARG A 358 3.04 -15.75 4.74
N LEU A 359 2.88 -16.77 3.89
CA LEU A 359 1.75 -17.71 3.90
C LEU A 359 1.75 -18.60 5.15
N SER A 360 2.92 -18.92 5.69
CA SER A 360 3.14 -19.64 6.95
C SER A 360 2.55 -19.00 8.20
N ALA A 361 2.02 -17.77 8.10
CA ALA A 361 1.34 -17.08 9.20
C ALA A 361 -0.18 -17.34 9.26
N LEU A 362 -0.72 -18.15 8.34
CA LEU A 362 -2.08 -18.71 8.40
C LEU A 362 -2.10 -19.96 9.30
#